data_AF-A0A839GFS5-F1
#
_entry.id   AF-A0A839GFS5-F1
#
_cell.length_a   1.000
_cell.length_b   1.000
_cell.length_c   1.000
_cell.angle_alpha   90.00
_cell.angle_beta   90.00
_cell.angle_gamma   90.00
#
_symmetry.space_group_name_H-M   'P 1'
#
loop_
_entity.id
_entity.type
_entity.pdbx_description
1 polymer ?
#
loop_
_entity_poly.entity_id
_entity_poly.type
_entity_poly.pdbx_seq_one_letter_code
_entity_poly.pdbx_strand_id
1 'polypeptide(L)'
;MKRLLIFIICVFGLSCNSLACMCVEVLSTKEKWEQADQVFIGEVLSEKDETGGFDTRGSFVFLYKVKILETLKGEVYDHFEYRTFASQGSKTCDLAFEVGEKYLIYAAAYTSNPFLYASECSGTNKLTKEENSEIQELRQLYNISQSTKTKPDTKIWSSRETKQLQALQLTIRKLRLRERWLIILTGILFLLLCVMLILLTKRRNSARSIS
;
A
#
# COMPACT_ATOMS: atom_id res chain seq x y z
N MET A 1 -40.09 -29.02 -28.66
CA MET A 1 -39.68 -27.65 -28.29
C MET A 1 -38.87 -27.58 -26.99
N LYS A 2 -39.27 -28.24 -25.88
CA LYS A 2 -38.48 -28.26 -24.62
C LYS A 2 -37.03 -28.75 -24.77
N ARG A 3 -36.76 -29.76 -25.62
CA ARG A 3 -35.39 -30.27 -25.87
C ARG A 3 -34.49 -29.29 -26.63
N LEU A 4 -35.07 -28.46 -27.50
CA LEU A 4 -34.33 -27.43 -28.24
C LEU A 4 -33.94 -26.26 -27.32
N LEU A 5 -34.82 -25.92 -26.36
CA LEU A 5 -34.62 -24.85 -25.40
C LEU A 5 -33.50 -25.18 -24.39
N ILE A 6 -33.40 -26.45 -23.98
CA ILE A 6 -32.27 -26.94 -23.15
C ILE A 6 -30.95 -26.85 -23.92
N PHE A 7 -30.95 -27.19 -25.21
CA PHE A 7 -29.75 -27.11 -26.04
C PHE A 7 -29.24 -25.67 -26.21
N ILE A 8 -30.16 -24.72 -26.41
CA ILE A 8 -29.83 -23.28 -26.53
C ILE A 8 -29.28 -22.72 -25.22
N ILE A 9 -29.83 -23.13 -24.06
CA ILE A 9 -29.32 -22.72 -22.74
C ILE A 9 -27.92 -23.28 -22.48
N CYS A 10 -27.65 -24.54 -22.85
CA CYS A 10 -26.31 -25.13 -22.71
C CYS A 10 -25.27 -24.48 -23.61
N VAL A 11 -25.64 -24.09 -24.84
CA VAL A 11 -24.72 -23.43 -25.79
C VAL A 11 -24.41 -21.99 -25.38
N PHE A 12 -25.36 -21.27 -24.78
CA PHE A 12 -25.14 -19.90 -24.27
C PHE A 12 -24.45 -19.86 -22.90
N GLY A 13 -24.48 -20.94 -22.12
CA GLY A 13 -23.87 -21.01 -20.78
C GLY A 13 -22.36 -21.29 -20.77
N LEU A 14 -21.75 -21.66 -21.91
CA LEU A 14 -20.35 -22.09 -21.97
C LEU A 14 -19.32 -20.98 -22.23
N SER A 15 -19.74 -19.72 -22.31
CA SER A 15 -18.86 -18.58 -22.60
C SER A 15 -18.52 -17.76 -21.35
N CYS A 16 -18.20 -18.43 -20.24
CA CYS A 16 -17.50 -17.77 -19.14
C CYS A 16 -16.01 -17.76 -19.49
N ASN A 17 -15.54 -16.65 -20.09
CA ASN A 17 -14.12 -16.35 -20.11
C ASN A 17 -13.68 -16.21 -18.65
N SER A 18 -13.08 -17.26 -18.09
CA SER A 18 -12.35 -17.14 -16.83
C SER A 18 -11.23 -16.14 -17.06
N LEU A 19 -11.32 -14.97 -16.41
CA LEU A 19 -10.21 -14.03 -16.27
C LEU A 19 -9.17 -14.67 -15.33
N ALA A 20 -8.55 -15.77 -15.76
CA ALA A 20 -7.32 -16.23 -15.16
C ALA A 20 -6.29 -15.12 -15.37
N CYS A 21 -5.55 -14.77 -14.33
CA CYS A 21 -4.52 -13.75 -14.49
C CYS A 21 -3.44 -14.24 -15.44
N MET A 22 -3.41 -13.62 -16.61
CA MET A 22 -2.34 -13.80 -17.56
C MET A 22 -1.24 -12.84 -17.14
N CYS A 23 -0.29 -13.34 -16.35
CA CYS A 23 0.93 -12.60 -16.09
C CYS A 23 1.56 -12.28 -17.46
N VAL A 24 1.84 -11.00 -17.70
CA VAL A 24 2.21 -10.49 -19.04
C VAL A 24 3.48 -11.16 -19.57
N GLU A 25 4.35 -11.62 -18.68
CA GLU A 25 5.63 -12.24 -19.04
C GLU A 25 6.05 -13.30 -18.00
N VAL A 26 6.62 -14.40 -18.46
CA VAL A 26 7.25 -15.41 -17.61
C VAL A 26 8.70 -15.01 -17.40
N LEU A 27 8.98 -14.41 -16.24
CA LEU A 27 10.31 -13.92 -15.90
C LEU A 27 11.20 -15.04 -15.33
N SER A 28 12.49 -15.02 -15.67
CA SER A 28 13.51 -15.86 -15.04
C SER A 28 13.73 -15.49 -13.57
N THR A 29 14.32 -16.39 -12.77
CA THR A 29 14.68 -16.14 -11.37
C THR A 29 15.46 -14.84 -11.21
N LYS A 30 16.46 -14.62 -12.07
CA LYS A 30 17.29 -13.42 -12.05
C LYS A 30 16.48 -12.16 -12.34
N GLU A 31 15.59 -12.18 -13.34
CA GLU A 31 14.76 -11.02 -13.67
C GLU A 31 13.77 -10.69 -12.55
N LYS A 32 13.11 -11.71 -11.98
CA LYS A 32 12.26 -11.56 -10.79
C LYS A 32 13.05 -10.95 -9.64
N TRP A 33 14.26 -11.48 -9.39
CA TRP A 33 15.16 -10.97 -8.36
C TRP A 33 15.53 -9.52 -8.64
N GLU A 34 15.90 -9.14 -9.86
CA GLU A 34 16.27 -7.77 -10.24
C GLU A 34 15.12 -6.77 -10.06
N GLN A 35 13.89 -7.15 -10.45
CA GLN A 35 12.71 -6.30 -10.34
C GLN A 35 12.21 -6.11 -8.91
N ALA A 36 12.37 -7.10 -8.04
CA ALA A 36 11.92 -7.03 -6.65
C ALA A 36 12.78 -6.06 -5.81
N ASP A 37 12.17 -5.29 -4.92
CA ASP A 37 12.91 -4.48 -3.94
C ASP A 37 13.50 -5.33 -2.82
N GLN A 38 12.78 -6.38 -2.42
CA GLN A 38 13.17 -7.34 -1.39
C GLN A 38 12.78 -8.75 -1.84
N VAL A 39 13.63 -9.72 -1.54
CA VAL A 39 13.37 -11.15 -1.78
C VAL A 39 13.72 -11.90 -0.50
N PHE A 40 12.80 -12.69 0.02
CA PHE A 40 13.03 -13.43 1.25
C PHE A 40 12.10 -14.63 1.37
N ILE A 41 12.52 -15.60 2.19
CA ILE A 41 11.66 -16.67 2.67
C ILE A 41 11.02 -16.19 3.96
N GLY A 42 9.69 -16.25 4.02
CA GLY A 42 8.93 -15.79 5.18
C GLY A 42 7.82 -16.75 5.59
N GLU A 43 7.46 -16.69 6.88
CA GLU A 43 6.34 -17.43 7.47
C GLU A 43 5.21 -16.46 7.80
N VAL A 44 4.00 -16.78 7.35
CA VAL A 44 2.81 -15.95 7.59
C VAL A 44 2.31 -16.23 9.01
N LEU A 45 2.36 -15.24 9.90
CA LEU A 45 2.01 -15.42 11.30
C LEU A 45 0.55 -15.13 11.62
N SER A 46 -0.05 -14.18 10.91
CA SER A 46 -1.43 -13.77 11.16
C SER A 46 -1.98 -13.01 9.97
N GLU A 47 -3.22 -13.30 9.64
CA GLU A 47 -4.11 -12.45 8.87
C GLU A 47 -4.84 -11.51 9.84
N LYS A 48 -4.76 -10.20 9.62
CA LYS A 48 -5.56 -9.24 10.37
C LYS A 48 -6.83 -8.92 9.61
N ASP A 49 -7.80 -9.83 9.67
CA ASP A 49 -9.14 -9.63 9.12
C ASP A 49 -9.89 -8.45 9.76
N GLU A 50 -9.61 -8.13 11.03
CA GLU A 50 -10.39 -7.15 11.79
C GLU A 50 -9.84 -5.71 11.76
N THR A 51 -8.60 -5.52 11.30
CA THR A 51 -8.00 -4.18 11.10
C THR A 51 -7.64 -3.92 9.64
N GLY A 52 -8.30 -4.62 8.72
CA GLY A 52 -8.20 -4.33 7.29
C GLY A 52 -8.59 -2.89 7.00
N GLY A 53 -7.81 -2.25 6.14
CA GLY A 53 -8.05 -0.87 5.71
C GLY A 53 -8.88 -0.83 4.45
N PHE A 54 -9.46 0.33 4.15
CA PHE A 54 -9.95 0.60 2.80
C PHE A 54 -8.84 1.25 2.00
N ASP A 55 -8.63 0.79 0.77
CA ASP A 55 -7.77 1.50 -0.17
C ASP A 55 -8.40 2.86 -0.55
N THR A 56 -7.68 3.67 -1.32
CA THR A 56 -8.16 5.00 -1.75
C THR A 56 -9.41 4.94 -2.64
N ARG A 57 -9.80 3.75 -3.10
CA ARG A 57 -10.99 3.48 -3.93
C ARG A 57 -12.12 2.85 -3.12
N GLY A 58 -11.95 2.63 -1.82
CA GLY A 58 -12.95 2.04 -0.95
C GLY A 58 -13.00 0.51 -0.97
N SER A 59 -11.99 -0.15 -1.56
CA SER A 59 -11.89 -1.62 -1.52
C SER A 59 -11.26 -2.07 -0.20
N PHE A 60 -11.80 -3.13 0.41
CA PHE A 60 -11.23 -3.73 1.61
C PHE A 60 -9.86 -4.37 1.30
N VAL A 61 -8.91 -4.23 2.23
CA VAL A 61 -7.54 -4.72 2.10
C VAL A 61 -7.17 -5.53 3.35
N PHE A 62 -6.84 -6.80 3.12
CA PHE A 62 -6.27 -7.71 4.10
C PHE A 62 -4.82 -7.35 4.39
N LEU A 63 -4.45 -7.40 5.67
CA LEU A 63 -3.07 -7.16 6.11
C LEU A 63 -2.49 -8.43 6.72
N TYR A 64 -1.41 -8.92 6.12
CA TYR A 64 -0.68 -10.09 6.59
C TYR A 64 0.60 -9.69 7.32
N LYS A 65 0.84 -10.30 8.48
CA LYS A 65 2.13 -10.20 9.18
C LYS A 65 2.99 -11.40 8.81
N VAL A 66 4.12 -11.14 8.18
CA VAL A 66 5.08 -12.16 7.75
C VAL A 66 6.37 -12.03 8.54
N LYS A 67 6.85 -13.12 9.13
CA LYS A 67 8.18 -13.20 9.75
C LYS A 67 9.20 -13.62 8.71
N ILE A 68 10.27 -12.86 8.57
CA ILE A 68 11.38 -13.18 7.69
C ILE A 68 12.21 -14.31 8.32
N LEU A 69 12.43 -15.38 7.56
CA LEU A 69 13.26 -16.52 7.94
C LEU A 69 14.66 -16.45 7.30
N GLU A 70 14.71 -16.08 6.02
CA GLU A 70 15.96 -15.97 5.25
C GLU A 70 15.85 -14.81 4.26
N THR A 71 16.87 -13.95 4.18
CA THR A 71 16.92 -12.85 3.22
C THR A 71 17.73 -13.23 1.99
N LEU A 72 17.15 -13.04 0.81
CA LEU A 72 17.73 -13.36 -0.50
C LEU A 72 17.90 -12.10 -1.38
N LYS A 73 17.32 -10.95 -0.97
CA LYS A 73 17.60 -9.61 -1.51
C LYS A 73 17.11 -8.55 -0.54
N GLY A 74 17.87 -7.45 -0.47
CA GLY A 74 17.55 -6.31 0.38
C GLY A 74 18.19 -6.41 1.76
N GLU A 75 18.16 -5.32 2.51
CA GLU A 75 18.72 -5.27 3.86
C GLU A 75 17.61 -5.53 4.87
N VAL A 76 17.80 -6.56 5.68
CA VAL A 76 17.02 -6.77 6.91
C VAL A 76 17.91 -6.30 8.04
N TYR A 77 17.60 -5.12 8.56
CA TYR A 77 18.28 -4.61 9.74
C TYR A 77 17.91 -5.46 10.95
N ASP A 78 18.88 -5.64 11.86
CA ASP A 78 18.62 -6.22 13.17
C ASP A 78 17.41 -5.51 13.79
N HIS A 79 16.46 -6.30 14.31
CA HIS A 79 15.15 -5.89 14.85
C HIS A 79 14.00 -5.66 13.85
N PHE A 80 14.22 -5.76 12.54
CA PHE A 80 13.15 -5.68 11.53
C PHE A 80 12.79 -7.07 10.95
N GLU A 81 12.48 -8.02 11.83
CA GLU A 81 12.17 -9.41 11.46
C GLU A 81 10.79 -9.59 10.80
N TYR A 82 9.94 -8.57 10.84
CA TYR A 82 8.57 -8.65 10.33
C TYR A 82 8.34 -7.75 9.13
N ARG A 83 7.48 -8.18 8.21
CA ARG A 83 6.93 -7.40 7.10
C ARG A 83 5.42 -7.45 7.14
N THR A 84 4.80 -6.34 6.76
CA THR A 84 3.35 -6.25 6.58
C THR A 84 3.05 -6.19 5.10
N PHE A 85 2.22 -7.10 4.63
CA PHE A 85 1.76 -7.17 3.24
C PHE A 85 0.30 -6.79 3.16
N ALA A 86 -0.05 -6.04 2.13
CA ALA A 86 -1.41 -5.67 1.81
C ALA A 86 -1.89 -6.50 0.62
N SER A 87 -2.98 -7.24 0.79
CA SER A 87 -3.68 -7.94 -0.29
C SER A 87 -5.12 -7.47 -0.35
N GLN A 88 -5.67 -7.33 -1.54
CA GLN A 88 -7.08 -6.99 -1.73
C GLN A 88 -7.97 -8.23 -1.74
N GLY A 89 -7.42 -9.45 -1.64
CA GLY A 89 -8.13 -10.73 -1.46
C GLY A 89 -9.10 -11.15 -2.58
N SER A 90 -9.51 -10.25 -3.47
CA SER A 90 -10.57 -10.46 -4.47
C SER A 90 -10.15 -10.09 -5.89
N LYS A 91 -8.89 -9.72 -6.12
CA LYS A 91 -8.35 -9.51 -7.47
C LYS A 91 -7.75 -10.81 -7.95
N THR A 92 -8.02 -11.17 -9.19
CA THR A 92 -7.65 -12.44 -9.82
C THR A 92 -6.15 -12.73 -9.89
N CYS A 93 -5.27 -11.79 -9.49
CA CYS A 93 -3.80 -11.97 -9.42
C CYS A 93 -3.21 -11.64 -8.04
N ASP A 94 -4.07 -11.38 -7.05
CA ASP A 94 -3.63 -11.07 -5.70
C ASP A 94 -3.31 -12.36 -4.96
N LEU A 95 -2.30 -12.33 -4.09
CA LEU A 95 -1.86 -13.51 -3.37
C LEU A 95 -2.60 -13.59 -2.02
N ALA A 96 -3.43 -14.61 -1.85
CA ALA A 96 -4.02 -14.93 -0.55
C ALA A 96 -3.02 -15.78 0.25
N PHE A 97 -2.40 -15.18 1.26
CA PHE A 97 -1.44 -15.87 2.12
C PHE A 97 -2.16 -16.79 3.11
N GLU A 98 -1.70 -18.05 3.21
CA GLU A 98 -2.18 -18.98 4.22
C GLU A 98 -1.41 -18.78 5.53
N VAL A 99 -2.12 -18.61 6.65
CA VAL A 99 -1.51 -18.46 7.97
C VAL A 99 -0.82 -19.76 8.39
N GLY A 100 0.40 -19.66 8.91
CA GLY A 100 1.27 -20.77 9.32
C GLY A 100 2.15 -21.32 8.21
N GLU A 101 1.94 -20.86 6.97
CA GLU A 101 2.67 -21.37 5.81
C GLU A 101 3.88 -20.50 5.46
N LYS A 102 4.83 -21.12 4.75
CA LYS A 102 6.06 -20.48 4.30
C LYS A 102 5.97 -20.15 2.82
N TYR A 103 6.52 -19.01 2.45
CA TYR A 103 6.50 -18.49 1.09
C TYR A 103 7.89 -17.98 0.69
N LEU A 104 8.24 -18.17 -0.57
CA LEU A 104 9.27 -17.39 -1.24
C LEU A 104 8.61 -16.12 -1.77
N ILE A 105 9.02 -14.96 -1.24
CA ILE A 105 8.33 -13.69 -1.49
C ILE A 105 9.23 -12.76 -2.29
N TYR A 106 8.74 -12.34 -3.45
CA TYR A 106 9.28 -11.27 -4.27
C TYR A 106 8.47 -10.00 -4.02
N ALA A 107 8.97 -9.15 -3.12
CA ALA A 107 8.26 -7.97 -2.65
C ALA A 107 8.69 -6.72 -3.42
N ALA A 108 7.72 -5.97 -3.92
CA ALA A 108 7.89 -4.64 -4.50
C ALA A 108 7.30 -3.57 -3.57
N ALA A 109 7.97 -2.43 -3.48
CA ALA A 109 7.48 -1.24 -2.79
C ALA A 109 6.69 -0.37 -3.77
N TYR A 110 5.43 -0.08 -3.44
CA TYR A 110 4.70 0.95 -4.17
C TYR A 110 5.16 2.34 -3.72
N THR A 111 5.44 3.23 -4.66
CA THR A 111 5.80 4.63 -4.37
C THR A 111 4.73 5.39 -3.59
N SER A 112 3.48 4.93 -3.66
CA SER A 112 2.30 5.55 -3.04
C SER A 112 1.78 4.84 -1.79
N ASN A 113 2.27 3.64 -1.46
CA ASN A 113 1.78 2.83 -0.34
C ASN A 113 2.94 2.41 0.58
N PRO A 114 2.85 2.64 1.91
CA PRO A 114 3.86 2.16 2.86
C PRO A 114 4.00 0.63 2.90
N PHE A 115 2.99 -0.12 2.46
CA PHE A 115 3.00 -1.58 2.49
C PHE A 115 3.76 -2.19 1.31
N LEU A 116 4.42 -3.32 1.57
CA LEU A 116 4.97 -4.14 0.50
C LEU A 116 3.83 -4.85 -0.23
N TYR A 117 4.01 -4.99 -1.53
CA TYR A 117 3.13 -5.75 -2.40
C TYR A 117 3.85 -6.97 -2.93
N ALA A 118 3.13 -8.09 -2.97
CA ALA A 118 3.56 -9.34 -3.57
C ALA A 118 2.38 -9.94 -4.33
N SER A 119 2.66 -10.64 -5.41
CA SER A 119 1.63 -11.28 -6.25
C SER A 119 2.16 -12.57 -6.87
N GLU A 120 1.27 -13.44 -7.33
CA GLU A 120 1.69 -14.62 -8.08
C GLU A 120 2.54 -14.25 -9.31
N CYS A 121 2.18 -13.15 -10.00
CA CYS A 121 2.94 -12.66 -11.16
C CYS A 121 4.33 -12.10 -10.82
N SER A 122 4.59 -11.73 -9.56
CA SER A 122 5.95 -11.41 -9.12
C SER A 122 6.84 -12.65 -8.95
N GLY A 123 6.26 -13.85 -9.06
CA GLY A 123 6.89 -15.12 -8.72
C GLY A 123 6.81 -15.45 -7.24
N THR A 124 6.00 -14.74 -6.46
CA THR A 124 5.76 -15.09 -5.05
C THR A 124 4.89 -16.34 -4.99
N ASN A 125 5.33 -17.35 -4.25
CA ASN A 125 4.65 -18.63 -4.16
C ASN A 125 4.88 -19.34 -2.83
N LYS A 126 3.99 -20.29 -2.52
CA LYS A 126 4.08 -21.14 -1.33
C LYS A 126 5.29 -22.05 -1.46
N LEU A 127 6.11 -22.08 -0.42
CA LEU A 127 7.36 -22.83 -0.41
C LEU A 127 7.07 -24.33 -0.38
N THR A 128 7.47 -25.04 -1.43
CA THR A 128 7.37 -26.51 -1.51
C THR A 128 8.75 -27.17 -1.38
N LYS A 129 8.80 -28.46 -1.05
CA LYS A 129 10.09 -29.17 -0.84
C LYS A 129 10.93 -29.25 -2.13
N GLU A 130 10.29 -29.07 -3.28
CA GLU A 130 10.87 -29.22 -4.61
C GLU A 130 11.59 -27.96 -5.14
N GLU A 131 11.48 -26.80 -4.48
CA GLU A 131 11.99 -25.49 -4.96
C GLU A 131 13.48 -25.22 -4.70
N ASN A 132 14.29 -26.27 -4.56
CA ASN A 132 15.68 -26.13 -4.16
C ASN A 132 16.56 -25.40 -5.19
N SER A 133 16.24 -25.50 -6.50
CA SER A 133 17.05 -24.89 -7.55
C SER A 133 16.89 -23.37 -7.64
N GLU A 134 15.66 -22.85 -7.55
CA GLU A 134 15.40 -21.40 -7.58
C GLU A 134 16.02 -20.72 -6.36
N ILE A 135 15.83 -21.30 -5.17
CA ILE A 135 16.41 -20.76 -3.92
C ILE A 135 17.94 -20.77 -3.99
N GLN A 136 18.55 -21.81 -4.57
CA GLN A 136 20.00 -21.87 -4.72
C GLN A 136 20.52 -20.77 -5.65
N GLU A 137 19.84 -20.52 -6.77
CA GLU A 137 20.16 -19.42 -7.67
C GLU A 137 20.03 -18.06 -6.96
N LEU A 138 18.95 -17.85 -6.21
CA LEU A 138 18.74 -16.62 -5.42
C LEU A 138 19.84 -16.40 -4.37
N ARG A 139 20.28 -17.46 -3.69
CA ARG A 139 21.41 -17.39 -2.74
C ARG A 139 22.71 -16.99 -3.43
N GLN A 140 22.97 -17.51 -4.63
CA GLN A 140 24.14 -17.12 -5.42
C GLN A 140 24.06 -15.64 -5.82
N LEU A 141 22.93 -15.19 -6.34
CA LEU A 141 22.69 -13.78 -6.69
C LEU A 141 22.88 -12.87 -5.46
N TYR A 142 22.35 -13.27 -4.30
CA TYR A 142 22.51 -12.54 -3.06
C TYR A 142 23.97 -12.42 -2.64
N ASN A 143 24.72 -13.53 -2.62
CA ASN A 143 26.14 -13.54 -2.26
C ASN A 143 26.98 -12.67 -3.18
N ILE A 144 26.73 -12.72 -4.50
CA ILE A 144 27.39 -11.87 -5.49
C ILE A 144 27.09 -10.39 -5.19
N SER A 145 25.82 -10.07 -4.93
CA SER A 145 25.40 -8.69 -4.62
C SER A 145 26.08 -8.15 -3.35
N GLN A 146 26.23 -8.99 -2.32
CA GLN A 146 26.87 -8.62 -1.06
C GLN A 146 28.38 -8.46 -1.22
N SER A 147 29.04 -9.29 -2.05
CA SER A 147 30.48 -9.17 -2.34
C SER A 147 30.85 -7.90 -3.12
N THR A 148 29.89 -7.34 -3.86
CA THR A 148 30.07 -6.13 -4.68
C THR A 148 29.74 -4.85 -3.90
N LYS A 149 29.13 -4.95 -2.70
CA LYS A 149 28.90 -3.81 -1.80
C LYS A 149 30.23 -3.37 -1.18
N THR A 150 30.92 -2.44 -1.83
CA THR A 150 32.01 -1.67 -1.22
C THR A 150 31.45 -0.89 -0.02
N LYS A 151 32.15 -0.97 1.14
CA LYS A 151 31.93 -0.31 2.46
C LYS A 151 30.70 0.62 2.60
N PRO A 152 29.94 0.52 3.70
CA PRO A 152 28.73 1.32 3.90
C PRO A 152 29.07 2.80 3.82
N ASP A 153 28.58 3.43 2.77
CA ASP A 153 28.54 4.88 2.66
C ASP A 153 27.76 5.34 3.91
N THR A 154 28.43 6.05 4.82
CA THR A 154 27.82 6.68 5.99
C THR A 154 27.01 7.89 5.53
N LYS A 155 26.18 7.70 4.51
CA LYS A 155 24.99 8.51 4.37
C LYS A 155 24.13 8.13 5.56
N ILE A 156 23.90 9.09 6.44
CA ILE A 156 22.77 9.07 7.35
C ILE A 156 21.57 8.69 6.48
N TRP A 157 21.18 7.42 6.54
CA TRP A 157 20.08 6.91 5.76
C TRP A 157 18.87 7.63 6.33
N SER A 158 18.29 8.52 5.54
CA SER A 158 16.93 8.97 5.79
C SER A 158 16.08 7.71 5.69
N SER A 159 15.85 7.04 6.83
CA SER A 159 15.00 5.85 6.94
C SER A 159 13.70 6.14 6.17
N ARG A 160 13.10 5.12 5.56
CA ARG A 160 11.78 5.23 4.92
C ARG A 160 10.77 5.87 5.89
N GLU A 161 10.95 5.65 7.19
CA GLU A 161 10.23 6.31 8.28
C GLU A 161 10.50 7.81 8.34
N THR A 162 11.73 8.29 8.14
CA THR A 162 12.05 9.74 8.12
C THR A 162 11.43 10.46 6.92
N LYS A 163 11.38 9.83 5.74
CA LYS A 163 10.69 10.39 4.57
C LYS A 163 9.17 10.42 4.80
N GLN A 164 8.61 9.37 5.40
CA GLN A 164 7.20 9.32 5.79
C GLN A 164 6.88 10.34 6.89
N LEU A 165 7.75 10.51 7.89
CA LEU A 165 7.63 11.55 8.93
C LEU A 165 7.70 12.94 8.32
N GLN A 166 8.60 13.19 7.38
CA GLN A 166 8.69 14.47 6.68
C GLN A 166 7.42 14.74 5.84
N ALA A 167 6.92 13.74 5.11
CA ALA A 167 5.67 13.87 4.34
C ALA A 167 4.45 14.11 5.25
N LEU A 168 4.37 13.42 6.39
CA LEU A 168 3.32 13.61 7.39
C LEU A 168 3.42 14.99 8.04
N GLN A 169 4.63 15.43 8.41
CA GLN A 169 4.89 16.77 8.94
C GLN A 169 4.53 17.88 7.94
N LEU A 170 4.81 17.69 6.66
CA LEU A 170 4.41 18.62 5.60
C LEU A 170 2.88 18.70 5.48
N THR A 171 2.20 17.57 5.59
CA THR A 171 0.73 17.51 5.55
C THR A 171 0.12 18.23 6.76
N ILE A 172 0.62 17.96 7.98
CA ILE A 172 0.20 18.65 9.21
C ILE A 172 0.47 20.15 9.10
N ARG A 173 1.63 20.56 8.56
CA ARG A 173 1.97 21.97 8.35
C ARG A 173 1.00 22.65 7.38
N LYS A 174 0.63 21.97 6.29
CA LYS A 174 -0.34 22.48 5.30
C LYS A 174 -1.74 22.64 5.90
N LEU A 175 -2.18 21.67 6.71
CA LEU A 175 -3.45 21.73 7.43
C LEU A 175 -3.47 22.89 8.45
N ARG A 176 -2.40 23.04 9.23
CA ARG A 176 -2.27 24.14 10.22
C ARG A 176 -2.26 25.52 9.57
N LEU A 177 -1.69 25.66 8.37
CA LEU A 177 -1.75 26.91 7.61
C LEU A 177 -3.19 27.20 7.15
N ARG A 178 -3.91 26.20 6.65
CA ARG A 178 -5.31 26.35 6.22
C ARG A 178 -6.22 26.73 7.40
N GLU A 179 -6.00 26.13 8.56
CA GLU A 179 -6.71 26.46 9.80
C GLU A 179 -6.47 27.90 10.26
N ARG A 180 -5.21 28.37 10.23
CA ARG A 180 -4.88 29.77 10.53
C ARG A 180 -5.59 30.76 9.60
N TRP A 181 -5.67 30.45 8.31
CA TRP A 181 -6.40 31.28 7.34
C TRP A 181 -7.91 31.33 7.63
N LEU A 182 -8.52 30.23 8.05
CA LEU A 182 -9.94 30.20 8.44
C LEU A 182 -10.20 31.05 9.69
N ILE A 183 -9.30 31.02 10.69
CA ILE A 183 -9.41 31.86 11.89
C ILE A 183 -9.32 33.35 11.53
N ILE A 184 -8.41 33.73 10.62
CA ILE A 184 -8.29 35.12 10.17
C ILE A 184 -9.55 35.57 9.42
N LEU A 185 -10.06 34.75 8.48
CA LEU A 185 -11.28 35.05 7.72
C LEU A 185 -12.50 35.21 8.62
N THR A 186 -12.67 34.31 9.60
CA THR A 186 -13.76 34.40 10.59
C THR A 186 -13.64 35.64 11.47
N GLY A 187 -12.41 36.01 11.87
CA GLY A 187 -12.15 37.26 12.60
C GLY A 187 -12.52 38.51 11.80
N ILE A 188 -12.17 38.58 10.51
CA ILE A 188 -12.53 39.70 9.63
C ILE A 188 -14.05 39.81 9.47
N LEU A 189 -14.74 38.69 9.25
CA LEU A 189 -16.20 38.65 9.13
C LEU A 189 -16.89 39.17 10.40
N PHE A 190 -16.38 38.77 11.58
CA PHE A 190 -16.89 39.24 12.86
C PHE A 190 -16.69 40.76 13.04
N LEU A 191 -15.53 41.28 12.63
CA LEU A 191 -15.23 42.73 12.67
C LEU A 191 -16.19 43.53 11.78
N LEU A 192 -16.48 43.04 10.57
CA LEU A 192 -17.45 43.66 9.67
C LEU A 192 -18.88 43.66 10.23
N LEU A 193 -19.28 42.57 10.89
CA LEU A 193 -20.57 42.50 11.59
C LEU A 193 -20.67 43.53 12.72
N CYS A 194 -19.63 43.67 13.53
CA CYS A 194 -19.57 44.68 14.59
C CYS A 194 -19.69 46.11 14.04
N VAL A 195 -18.98 46.43 12.95
CA VAL A 195 -19.07 47.74 12.29
C VAL A 195 -20.49 47.99 11.77
N MET A 196 -21.10 46.99 11.12
CA MET A 196 -22.49 47.09 10.65
C MET A 196 -23.47 47.34 11.80
N LEU A 197 -23.32 46.64 12.94
CA LEU A 197 -24.16 46.86 14.13
C LEU A 197 -23.99 48.28 14.70
N ILE A 198 -22.77 48.81 14.72
CA ILE A 198 -22.50 50.19 15.17
C ILE A 198 -23.15 51.22 14.21
N LEU A 199 -23.07 50.99 12.90
CA LEU A 199 -23.70 51.88 11.92
C LEU A 199 -25.23 51.85 12.01
N LEU A 200 -25.82 50.67 12.23
CA LEU A 200 -27.26 50.50 12.41
C LEU A 200 -27.77 51.16 13.71
N THR A 201 -27.04 51.02 14.81
CA THR A 201 -27.38 51.68 16.09
C THR A 201 -27.25 53.20 16.00
N LYS A 202 -26.21 53.71 15.34
CA LYS A 202 -26.06 55.16 15.07
C LYS A 202 -27.19 55.70 14.21
N ARG A 203 -27.58 54.99 13.14
CA ARG A 203 -28.70 55.39 12.26
C ARG A 203 -30.03 55.41 13.02
N ARG A 204 -30.29 54.42 13.87
CA ARG A 204 -31.49 54.36 14.71
C ARG A 204 -31.57 55.51 15.73
N ASN A 205 -30.44 55.90 16.31
CA ASN A 205 -30.39 57.03 17.25
C ASN A 205 -30.58 58.38 16.54
N SER A 206 -30.00 58.58 15.34
CA SER A 206 -30.26 59.78 14.53
C SER A 206 -31.71 59.89 14.05
N ALA A 207 -32.39 58.77 13.78
CA ALA A 207 -33.81 58.77 13.41
C ALA A 207 -34.75 59.10 14.59
N ARG A 208 -34.30 58.92 15.85
CA ARG A 208 -35.06 59.27 17.06
C ARG A 208 -34.87 60.72 17.53
N SER A 209 -33.86 61.44 17.05
CA SER A 209 -33.63 62.85 17.42
C SER A 209 -34.35 63.87 16.53
N ILE A 210 -35.21 63.39 15.61
CA ILE A 210 -35.98 64.21 14.66
C ILE A 210 -37.50 64.06 14.89
N SER A 211 -37.92 63.24 15.86
CA SER A 211 -39.31 63.14 16.37
C SER A 211 -39.41 63.79 17.74
#